data_AF-A0A3M6Y5X4-F1
#
_entry.id   AF-A0A3M6Y5X4-F1
#
_cell.length_a   1.000
_cell.length_b   1.000
_cell.length_c   1.000
_cell.angle_alpha   90.00
_cell.angle_beta   90.00
_cell.angle_gamma   90.00
#
_symmetry.space_group_name_H-M   'P 1'
#
loop_
_entity.id
_entity.type
_entity.pdbx_description
1 polymer ?
#
loop_
_entity_poly.entity_id
_entity_poly.type
_entity_poly.pdbx_seq_one_letter_code
_entity_poly.pdbx_strand_id
1 'polypeptide(L)'
;MIVWEASSELVPSTETYMLYQYTSQSDITTAHNEKLTAPAQEKHAFEAAAPEKHIERMRSIKEEKGEIGIALSEIWAGITIEEKRGGESVDIGFACHDGTYNIDFAVHTLSVDPNIEGVLQDTSCPTFLPRNRDGQEIAIASYIICIVGNYSKKNQYKFLGCGLSQELLQLSAQTAARLWAELDIVPVVIPDSEGGSLLSGRTVDPTLGVDELADSLSRKCLSFFGPNSQPRVQVDFTNKVEVDLASRAQLTALAQYEQSVNSSSWSAAVKYSQALKQSGKKMAFFSATPQGGGVALMRHALIRFCHLLGVDCTWWVPKPKPEVFRVTKTNHNILQGVAAPGERLTEERQQLIKDWIFSNANRYWTRPGGPLAPRSQGGVDCVFVDDPQMPAIVEIAKAQDPTRPVVFRSHIQIRSDLAAQPETPAAGVWNWLWSQAQHADPFISHPVAAFVPSAVGQASLGYMPATTDWFDGLNKELSNFDTEYYLHEFNTQCLRQRMTTLQYPKRDYIIQIARFDPSKAFQMS
;
A
#
# COMPACT_ATOMS: atom_id res chain seq x y z
N MET A 1 5.40 5.36 -22.61
CA MET A 1 5.18 6.68 -22.00
C MET A 1 5.67 7.69 -23.00
N ILE A 2 4.77 8.50 -23.57
CA ILE A 2 5.16 9.49 -24.58
C ILE A 2 5.30 10.81 -23.82
N VAL A 3 6.53 11.24 -23.61
CA VAL A 3 6.83 12.58 -23.07
C VAL A 3 6.81 13.52 -24.27
N TRP A 4 5.84 14.43 -24.33
CA TRP A 4 5.81 15.49 -25.33
C TRP A 4 6.61 16.68 -24.83
N GLU A 5 7.55 17.14 -25.67
CA GLU A 5 8.38 18.30 -25.40
C GLU A 5 7.66 19.55 -25.93
N ALA A 6 7.21 20.44 -25.03
CA ALA A 6 6.66 21.72 -25.44
C ALA A 6 7.79 22.71 -25.75
N SER A 7 7.80 23.24 -26.97
CA SER A 7 8.65 24.35 -27.41
C SER A 7 8.08 25.68 -26.92
N SER A 8 8.97 26.54 -26.42
CA SER A 8 8.72 27.86 -25.84
C SER A 8 8.10 28.87 -26.80
N GLU A 9 7.06 29.57 -26.35
CA GLU A 9 6.92 31.03 -26.48
C GLU A 9 5.67 31.45 -25.69
N LEU A 10 5.86 32.09 -24.53
CA LEU A 10 4.92 33.04 -23.93
C LEU A 10 5.63 33.78 -22.77
N VAL A 11 5.61 35.11 -22.87
CA VAL A 11 6.27 36.10 -22.01
C VAL A 11 5.60 36.15 -20.62
N PRO A 12 6.34 36.32 -19.50
CA PRO A 12 5.78 36.26 -18.15
C PRO A 12 5.11 37.57 -17.75
N SER A 13 3.89 37.48 -17.19
CA SER A 13 3.31 38.52 -16.33
C SER A 13 3.70 38.24 -14.88
N THR A 14 4.32 39.24 -14.27
CA THR A 14 4.72 39.32 -12.86
C THR A 14 3.57 39.07 -11.90
N GLU A 15 3.74 38.14 -10.95
CA GLU A 15 3.12 38.20 -9.62
C GLU A 15 3.91 37.34 -8.61
N THR A 16 3.77 37.74 -7.35
CA THR A 16 4.76 37.71 -6.27
C THR A 16 4.95 36.34 -5.62
N TYR A 17 6.21 35.86 -5.54
CA TYR A 17 6.59 34.72 -4.69
C TYR A 17 7.22 35.20 -3.38
N MET A 18 6.61 34.84 -2.26
CA MET A 18 7.18 35.00 -0.92
C MET A 18 8.25 33.92 -0.68
N LEU A 19 9.52 34.31 -0.75
CA LEU A 19 10.64 33.50 -0.27
C LEU A 19 10.62 33.47 1.26
N TYR A 20 10.46 32.30 1.87
CA TYR A 20 10.92 32.07 3.24
C TYR A 20 12.42 31.79 3.20
N GLN A 21 13.23 32.81 3.52
CA GLN A 21 14.65 32.65 3.80
C GLN A 21 14.81 32.04 5.20
N TYR A 22 15.40 30.86 5.28
CA TYR A 22 15.97 30.33 6.52
C TYR A 22 17.26 31.09 6.81
N THR A 23 17.23 32.02 7.76
CA THR A 23 18.41 32.67 8.32
C THR A 23 19.08 31.72 9.33
N SER A 24 20.36 31.43 9.10
CA SER A 24 21.26 30.90 10.11
C SER A 24 21.50 31.97 11.18
N GLN A 25 21.33 31.62 12.45
CA GLN A 25 21.84 32.40 13.56
C GLN A 25 22.60 31.50 14.52
N SER A 26 23.92 31.70 14.52
CA SER A 26 24.85 31.32 15.56
C SER A 26 24.77 32.28 16.75
N ASP A 27 24.95 31.71 17.93
CA ASP A 27 25.47 32.30 19.18
C ASP A 27 24.65 33.36 19.92
N ILE A 28 23.88 32.90 20.93
CA ILE A 28 23.76 33.58 22.23
C ILE A 28 23.80 32.53 23.35
N THR A 29 24.88 32.55 24.12
CA THR A 29 25.08 31.84 25.39
C THR A 29 24.37 32.57 26.53
N THR A 30 23.50 31.91 27.30
CA THR A 30 23.42 32.12 28.77
C THR A 30 22.79 30.90 29.46
N ALA A 31 23.53 30.40 30.46
CA ALA A 31 23.31 29.29 31.37
C ALA A 31 21.86 28.98 31.80
N HIS A 32 21.45 27.72 31.58
CA HIS A 32 20.49 27.01 32.43
C HIS A 32 21.05 25.62 32.80
N ASN A 33 20.94 25.30 34.09
CA ASN A 33 21.48 24.11 34.76
C ASN A 33 21.18 22.80 34.02
N GLU A 34 22.21 22.21 33.42
CA GLU A 34 22.24 20.81 32.99
C GLU A 34 22.23 19.89 34.22
N LYS A 35 21.08 19.31 34.54
CA LYS A 35 21.08 17.96 35.08
C LYS A 35 21.21 17.03 33.89
N LEU A 36 22.39 16.42 33.73
CA LEU A 36 22.72 15.43 32.72
C LEU A 36 21.61 14.38 32.60
N THR A 37 20.87 14.44 31.50
CA THR A 37 20.06 13.33 31.00
C THR A 37 21.03 12.23 30.56
N ALA A 38 20.79 10.97 30.96
CA ALA A 38 21.64 9.88 30.50
C ALA A 38 21.44 9.71 28.98
N PRO A 39 22.46 9.92 28.14
CA PRO A 39 22.31 9.77 26.70
C PRO A 39 22.06 8.30 26.35
N ALA A 40 21.41 8.06 25.22
CA ALA A 40 21.27 6.73 24.63
C ALA A 40 22.65 6.07 24.56
N GLN A 41 22.75 4.84 25.05
CA GLN A 41 24.02 4.12 25.09
C GLN A 41 24.12 3.19 23.89
N GLU A 42 25.14 3.35 23.07
CA GLU A 42 25.46 2.42 22.00
C GLU A 42 26.28 1.26 22.58
N LYS A 43 25.66 0.09 22.74
CA LYS A 43 26.38 -1.14 23.12
C LYS A 43 27.24 -1.63 21.95
N HIS A 44 26.72 -1.45 20.75
CA HIS A 44 27.42 -1.64 19.49
C HIS A 44 26.92 -0.57 18.52
N ALA A 45 27.83 0.17 17.90
CA ALA A 45 27.49 1.17 16.89
C ALA A 45 27.55 0.55 15.50
N PHE A 46 26.87 1.16 14.53
CA PHE A 46 27.09 0.81 13.13
C PHE A 46 28.54 1.08 12.72
N GLU A 47 29.18 0.11 12.07
CA GLU A 47 30.59 0.19 11.68
C GLU A 47 30.79 0.32 10.18
N ALA A 48 29.79 -0.01 9.36
CA ALA A 48 29.93 0.08 7.92
C ALA A 48 30.09 1.54 7.51
N ALA A 49 31.20 1.82 6.83
CA ALA A 49 31.47 3.08 6.18
C ALA A 49 31.30 2.90 4.67
N ALA A 50 30.28 3.54 4.10
CA ALA A 50 30.21 3.67 2.66
C ALA A 50 31.48 4.41 2.14
N PRO A 51 32.00 4.10 0.95
CA PRO A 51 33.27 4.68 0.48
C PRO A 51 33.15 6.21 0.34
N GLU A 52 33.75 6.95 1.28
CA GLU A 52 33.60 8.42 1.38
C GLU A 52 33.90 9.13 0.06
N LYS A 53 35.03 8.78 -0.59
CA LYS A 53 35.42 9.33 -1.89
C LYS A 53 34.40 9.07 -2.99
N HIS A 54 33.68 7.94 -2.94
CA HIS A 54 32.64 7.63 -3.90
C HIS A 54 31.41 8.52 -3.67
N ILE A 55 30.99 8.67 -2.40
CA ILE A 55 29.88 9.55 -2.01
C ILE A 55 30.19 11.01 -2.35
N GLU A 56 31.38 11.50 -2.01
CA GLU A 56 31.84 12.85 -2.33
C GLU A 56 31.82 13.10 -3.83
N ARG A 57 32.33 12.14 -4.62
CA ARG A 57 32.29 12.24 -6.08
C ARG A 57 30.85 12.29 -6.61
N MET A 58 29.94 11.46 -6.09
CA MET A 58 28.53 11.50 -6.49
C MET A 58 27.88 12.84 -6.16
N ARG A 59 28.15 13.39 -4.98
CA ARG A 59 27.65 14.72 -4.57
C ARG A 59 28.22 15.84 -5.43
N SER A 60 29.52 15.84 -5.69
CA SER A 60 30.17 16.83 -6.57
C SER A 60 29.58 16.80 -7.98
N ILE A 61 29.37 15.62 -8.56
CA ILE A 61 28.77 15.47 -9.89
C ILE A 61 27.33 15.97 -9.89
N LYS A 62 26.56 15.67 -8.84
CA LYS A 62 25.18 16.16 -8.67
C LYS A 62 25.14 17.69 -8.67
N GLU A 63 26.01 18.33 -7.91
CA GLU A 63 26.13 19.79 -7.81
C GLU A 63 26.59 20.43 -9.13
N GLU A 64 27.69 19.92 -9.72
CA GLU A 64 28.25 20.41 -10.99
C GLU A 64 27.24 20.31 -12.14
N LYS A 65 26.54 19.17 -12.22
CA LYS A 65 25.58 18.94 -13.28
C LYS A 65 24.20 19.47 -12.97
N GLY A 66 23.88 19.87 -11.75
CA GLY A 66 22.51 20.25 -11.36
C GLY A 66 21.47 19.16 -11.63
N GLU A 67 21.87 17.89 -11.55
CA GLU A 67 20.99 16.73 -11.75
C GLU A 67 20.30 16.36 -10.41
N ILE A 68 19.06 15.87 -10.48
CA ILE A 68 18.37 15.25 -9.33
C ILE A 68 18.48 13.74 -9.44
N GLY A 69 18.77 13.10 -8.31
CA GLY A 69 18.83 11.64 -8.17
C GLY A 69 20.24 11.07 -8.15
N ILE A 70 20.56 10.39 -7.06
CA ILE A 70 21.80 9.61 -6.90
C ILE A 70 21.41 8.13 -7.00
N ALA A 71 22.27 7.32 -7.61
CA ALA A 71 22.15 5.86 -7.53
C ALA A 71 22.38 5.44 -6.08
N LEU A 72 21.31 5.10 -5.35
CA LEU A 72 21.40 4.58 -4.00
C LEU A 72 21.48 3.05 -4.05
N SER A 73 22.24 2.45 -3.11
CA SER A 73 22.18 0.99 -2.96
C SER A 73 20.93 0.63 -2.16
N GLU A 74 20.17 -0.32 -2.70
CA GLU A 74 18.95 -0.86 -2.09
C GLU A 74 19.31 -1.89 -1.02
N ILE A 75 18.74 -1.74 0.18
CA ILE A 75 18.97 -2.64 1.30
C ILE A 75 17.69 -2.92 2.08
N TRP A 76 17.74 -3.90 3.00
CA TRP A 76 16.68 -4.26 3.92
C TRP A 76 17.18 -4.12 5.36
N ALA A 77 16.25 -3.83 6.27
CA ALA A 77 16.53 -3.74 7.70
C ALA A 77 15.82 -4.86 8.47
N GLY A 78 16.33 -5.18 9.64
CA GLY A 78 15.58 -5.85 10.69
C GLY A 78 15.71 -5.08 11.99
N ILE A 79 14.60 -4.95 12.72
CA ILE A 79 14.55 -4.20 13.98
C ILE A 79 13.77 -5.01 15.01
N THR A 80 14.36 -5.13 16.20
CA THR A 80 13.71 -5.73 17.36
C THR A 80 14.03 -4.94 18.61
N ILE A 81 13.28 -5.21 19.68
CA ILE A 81 13.44 -4.55 20.97
C ILE A 81 13.30 -5.57 22.10
N GLU A 82 13.99 -5.31 23.20
CA GLU A 82 13.86 -6.06 24.45
C GLU A 82 13.75 -5.09 25.62
N GLU A 83 12.67 -5.18 26.40
CA GLU A 83 12.56 -4.50 27.70
C GLU A 83 13.42 -5.24 28.74
N LYS A 84 14.35 -4.54 29.37
CA LYS A 84 15.21 -5.14 30.41
C LYS A 84 14.46 -5.30 31.73
N ARG A 85 14.95 -6.22 32.57
CA ARG A 85 14.35 -6.54 33.88
C ARG A 85 14.14 -5.26 34.70
N GLY A 86 12.88 -5.02 35.09
CA GLY A 86 12.48 -3.82 35.85
C GLY A 86 11.85 -2.71 35.01
N GLY A 87 11.89 -2.79 33.67
CA GLY A 87 11.31 -1.77 32.78
C GLY A 87 12.06 -0.43 32.80
N GLU A 88 13.29 -0.44 33.32
CA GLU A 88 14.12 0.77 33.47
C GLU A 88 14.86 1.13 32.18
N SER A 89 14.98 0.19 31.24
CA SER A 89 15.59 0.42 29.93
C SER A 89 15.11 -0.58 28.89
N VAL A 90 15.33 -0.24 27.63
CA VAL A 90 15.08 -1.10 26.47
C VAL A 90 16.34 -1.20 25.62
N ASP A 91 16.64 -2.40 25.12
CA ASP A 91 17.64 -2.63 24.09
C ASP A 91 16.96 -2.71 22.73
N ILE A 92 17.45 -1.95 21.75
CA ILE A 92 16.96 -1.95 20.37
C ILE A 92 18.08 -2.50 19.49
N GLY A 93 17.78 -3.59 18.78
CA GLY A 93 18.69 -4.20 17.81
C GLY A 93 18.31 -3.76 16.40
N PHE A 94 19.33 -3.41 15.61
CA PHE A 94 19.23 -3.08 14.20
C PHE A 94 20.16 -3.98 13.40
N ALA A 95 19.71 -4.45 12.24
CA ALA A 95 20.57 -5.14 11.27
C ALA A 95 20.26 -4.65 9.85
N CYS A 96 21.30 -4.56 9.02
CA CYS A 96 21.22 -4.11 7.63
C CYS A 96 21.68 -5.22 6.69
N HIS A 97 20.92 -5.46 5.62
CA HIS A 97 21.15 -6.57 4.70
C HIS A 97 21.05 -6.09 3.25
N ASP A 98 22.05 -6.39 2.42
CA ASP A 98 22.12 -5.90 1.01
C ASP A 98 21.37 -6.79 0.00
N GLY A 99 20.71 -7.83 0.49
CA GLY A 99 20.04 -8.85 -0.31
C GLY A 99 20.83 -10.16 -0.39
N THR A 100 22.12 -10.14 -0.05
CA THR A 100 23.01 -11.31 -0.02
C THR A 100 23.60 -11.54 1.36
N TYR A 101 24.13 -10.50 1.99
CA TYR A 101 24.83 -10.54 3.26
C TYR A 101 24.27 -9.51 4.23
N ASN A 102 24.44 -9.80 5.52
CA ASN A 102 24.40 -8.76 6.54
C ASN A 102 25.64 -7.88 6.35
N ILE A 103 25.42 -6.58 6.23
CA ILE A 103 26.47 -5.59 5.97
C ILE A 103 26.78 -4.72 7.19
N ASP A 104 25.89 -4.65 8.17
CA ASP A 104 26.06 -3.83 9.37
C ASP A 104 24.99 -4.13 10.44
N PHE A 105 25.28 -3.82 11.70
CA PHE A 105 24.32 -3.94 12.78
C PHE A 105 24.64 -2.97 13.93
N ALA A 106 23.64 -2.69 14.76
CA ALA A 106 23.80 -1.86 15.94
C ALA A 106 22.90 -2.33 17.09
N VAL A 107 23.34 -2.09 18.33
CA VAL A 107 22.56 -2.35 19.54
C VAL A 107 22.60 -1.11 20.41
N HIS A 108 21.46 -0.47 20.55
CA HIS A 108 21.32 0.77 21.31
C HIS A 108 20.45 0.53 22.55
N THR A 109 20.73 1.24 23.63
CA THR A 109 19.98 1.15 24.88
C THR A 109 19.40 2.52 25.22
N LEU A 110 18.06 2.59 25.34
CA LEU A 110 17.36 3.75 25.86
C LEU A 110 16.94 3.48 27.30
N SER A 111 17.28 4.38 28.21
CA SER A 111 16.95 4.27 29.63
C SER A 111 15.80 5.22 29.99
N VAL A 112 14.97 4.82 30.95
CA VAL A 112 13.90 5.66 31.49
C VAL A 112 14.48 6.77 32.33
N ASP A 113 14.14 8.03 32.01
CA ASP A 113 14.46 9.17 32.86
C ASP A 113 13.36 9.33 33.93
N PRO A 114 13.66 9.13 35.22
CA PRO A 114 12.67 9.25 36.28
C PRO A 114 12.15 10.68 36.48
N ASN A 115 12.84 11.69 35.95
CA ASN A 115 12.48 13.10 36.11
C ASN A 115 11.53 13.62 35.02
N ILE A 116 11.30 12.85 33.96
CA ILE A 116 10.52 13.28 32.80
C ILE A 116 9.22 12.47 32.74
N GLU A 117 8.13 13.18 33.02
CA GLU A 117 6.76 12.68 32.99
C GLU A 117 6.02 13.31 31.80
N GLY A 118 5.41 12.48 30.95
CA GLY A 118 4.61 12.92 29.82
C GLY A 118 5.29 12.76 28.46
N VAL A 119 4.59 13.23 27.42
CA VAL A 119 5.05 13.16 26.03
C VAL A 119 6.12 14.23 25.79
N LEU A 120 7.25 13.83 25.20
CA LEU A 120 8.34 14.76 24.86
C LEU A 120 7.86 15.83 23.88
N GLN A 121 8.23 17.09 24.14
CA GLN A 121 7.91 18.21 23.26
C GLN A 121 8.80 18.25 22.01
N ASP A 122 10.06 17.80 22.11
CA ASP A 122 10.96 17.55 20.99
C ASP A 122 11.13 16.05 20.80
N THR A 123 10.59 15.54 19.70
CA THR A 123 10.56 14.12 19.34
C THR A 123 11.45 13.82 18.15
N SER A 124 12.35 14.72 17.75
CA SER A 124 13.13 14.54 16.52
C SER A 124 14.13 13.38 16.63
N CYS A 125 14.84 13.28 17.76
CA CYS A 125 15.75 12.17 18.07
C CYS A 125 15.96 12.01 19.58
N PRO A 126 15.01 11.43 20.32
CA PRO A 126 15.06 11.35 21.78
C PRO A 126 16.19 10.43 22.25
N THR A 127 16.88 10.81 23.32
CA THR A 127 18.02 10.03 23.85
C THR A 127 17.67 9.21 25.10
N PHE A 128 16.42 9.31 25.58
CA PHE A 128 15.93 8.64 26.78
C PHE A 128 14.42 8.36 26.65
N LEU A 129 13.89 7.56 27.57
CA LEU A 129 12.47 7.21 27.63
C LEU A 129 11.76 7.99 28.75
N PRO A 130 10.58 8.58 28.50
CA PRO A 130 9.71 9.10 29.56
C PRO A 130 9.22 8.00 30.51
N ARG A 131 8.75 8.39 31.70
CA ARG A 131 8.21 7.42 32.66
C ARG A 131 6.86 6.82 32.24
N ASN A 132 6.03 7.56 31.51
CA ASN A 132 4.70 7.10 31.09
C ASN A 132 4.78 6.26 29.81
N ARG A 133 4.01 5.17 29.74
CA ARG A 133 4.00 4.23 28.61
C ARG A 133 3.74 4.89 27.25
N ASP A 134 2.76 5.80 27.16
CA ASP A 134 2.47 6.51 25.90
C ASP A 134 3.67 7.35 25.43
N GLY A 135 4.38 7.98 26.36
CA GLY A 135 5.60 8.73 26.08
C GLY A 135 6.76 7.82 25.65
N GLN A 136 6.86 6.62 26.22
CA GLN A 136 7.83 5.60 25.80
C GLN A 136 7.58 5.14 24.37
N GLU A 137 6.33 4.82 24.02
CA GLU A 137 5.96 4.42 22.66
C GLU A 137 6.37 5.48 21.62
N ILE A 138 6.14 6.77 21.93
CA ILE A 138 6.54 7.90 21.07
C ILE A 138 8.06 8.04 21.00
N ALA A 139 8.75 7.96 22.13
CA ALA A 139 10.19 8.08 22.16
C ALA A 139 10.87 6.94 21.37
N ILE A 140 10.41 5.70 21.53
CA ILE A 140 10.94 4.53 20.81
C ILE A 140 10.79 4.70 19.30
N ALA A 141 9.57 5.03 18.83
CA ALA A 141 9.33 5.22 17.41
C ALA A 141 10.22 6.34 16.85
N SER A 142 10.25 7.50 17.51
CA SER A 142 11.08 8.63 17.08
C SER A 142 12.56 8.30 17.04
N TYR A 143 13.06 7.57 18.03
CA TYR A 143 14.45 7.15 18.05
C TYR A 143 14.77 6.24 16.87
N ILE A 144 13.95 5.22 16.62
CA ILE A 144 14.12 4.29 15.50
C ILE A 144 14.12 5.05 14.16
N ILE A 145 13.14 5.93 13.93
CA ILE A 145 13.07 6.74 12.71
C ILE A 145 14.31 7.63 12.55
N CYS A 146 14.76 8.27 13.63
CA CYS A 146 15.98 9.08 13.61
C CYS A 146 17.21 8.25 13.23
N ILE A 147 17.45 7.12 13.90
CA ILE A 147 18.64 6.29 13.67
C ILE A 147 18.66 5.72 12.25
N VAL A 148 17.54 5.14 11.79
CA VAL A 148 17.43 4.56 10.44
C VAL A 148 17.57 5.65 9.37
N GLY A 149 16.89 6.79 9.54
CA GLY A 149 16.95 7.91 8.60
C GLY A 149 18.36 8.53 8.51
N ASN A 150 19.05 8.68 9.65
CA ASN A 150 20.42 9.17 9.69
C ASN A 150 21.39 8.19 9.03
N TYR A 151 21.25 6.90 9.31
CA TYR A 151 22.08 5.86 8.70
C TYR A 151 21.90 5.81 7.17
N SER A 152 20.65 5.85 6.70
CA SER A 152 20.30 5.90 5.28
C SER A 152 20.93 7.10 4.57
N LYS A 153 20.78 8.31 5.13
CA LYS A 153 21.35 9.55 4.55
C LYS A 153 22.88 9.58 4.59
N LYS A 154 23.48 9.14 5.71
CA LYS A 154 24.94 9.11 5.87
C LYS A 154 25.58 8.19 4.84
N ASN A 155 25.03 6.99 4.67
CA ASN A 155 25.61 5.95 3.81
C ASN A 155 25.05 5.93 2.39
N GLN A 156 24.07 6.79 2.06
CA GLN A 156 23.41 6.83 0.74
C GLN A 156 22.74 5.49 0.38
N TYR A 157 22.03 4.93 1.34
CA TYR A 157 21.26 3.69 1.18
C TYR A 157 19.77 3.96 1.11
N LYS A 158 19.07 3.20 0.27
CA LYS A 158 17.61 3.14 0.24
C LYS A 158 17.15 1.85 0.91
N PHE A 159 16.57 1.97 2.11
CA PHE A 159 15.87 0.85 2.72
C PHE A 159 14.54 0.64 2.01
N LEU A 160 14.30 -0.57 1.51
CA LEU A 160 13.05 -0.92 0.82
C LEU A 160 12.04 -1.59 1.76
N GLY A 161 12.54 -2.39 2.70
CA GLY A 161 11.72 -3.10 3.67
C GLY A 161 12.42 -3.23 5.01
N CYS A 162 11.63 -3.36 6.06
CA CYS A 162 12.11 -3.57 7.42
C CYS A 162 11.34 -4.69 8.11
N GLY A 163 12.02 -5.76 8.52
CA GLY A 163 11.45 -6.83 9.33
C GLY A 163 11.32 -6.41 10.78
N LEU A 164 10.14 -6.53 11.36
CA LEU A 164 9.85 -6.12 12.74
C LEU A 164 9.46 -7.32 13.60
N SER A 165 9.92 -7.33 14.86
CA SER A 165 9.47 -8.30 15.86
C SER A 165 8.10 -7.94 16.44
N GLN A 166 7.46 -8.92 17.08
CA GLN A 166 6.18 -8.68 17.77
C GLN A 166 6.34 -7.81 19.01
N GLU A 167 7.45 -7.97 19.74
CA GLU A 167 7.78 -7.19 20.93
C GLU A 167 7.87 -5.70 20.61
N LEU A 168 8.40 -5.35 19.43
CA LEU A 168 8.47 -3.97 18.99
C LEU A 168 7.09 -3.34 18.83
N LEU A 169 6.14 -4.06 18.25
CA LEU A 169 4.79 -3.54 18.11
C LEU A 169 4.00 -3.51 19.42
N GLN A 170 4.36 -4.33 20.40
CA GLN A 170 3.76 -4.27 21.72
C GLN A 170 4.23 -3.03 22.51
N LEU A 171 5.49 -2.61 22.32
CA LEU A 171 6.04 -1.42 22.98
C LEU A 171 5.84 -0.12 22.20
N SER A 172 5.76 -0.20 20.87
CA SER A 172 5.59 0.97 20.00
C SER A 172 4.89 0.60 18.69
N ALA A 173 3.55 0.55 18.75
CA ALA A 173 2.71 0.15 17.62
C ALA A 173 2.83 1.11 16.43
N GLN A 174 3.06 2.40 16.68
CA GLN A 174 3.21 3.40 15.62
C GLN A 174 4.53 3.30 14.83
N THR A 175 5.53 2.55 15.30
CA THR A 175 6.85 2.46 14.63
C THR A 175 6.70 1.99 13.18
N ALA A 176 5.86 0.97 12.93
CA ALA A 176 5.65 0.46 11.58
C ALA A 176 5.09 1.53 10.63
N ALA A 177 3.99 2.17 11.03
CA ALA A 177 3.34 3.21 10.22
C ALA A 177 4.28 4.40 9.94
N ARG A 178 5.14 4.77 10.90
CA ARG A 178 6.11 5.85 10.74
C ARG A 178 7.26 5.47 9.81
N LEU A 179 7.75 4.22 9.82
CA LEU A 179 8.76 3.76 8.86
C LEU A 179 8.27 3.93 7.42
N TRP A 180 6.99 3.65 7.18
CA TRP A 180 6.36 3.83 5.88
C TRP A 180 6.12 5.31 5.52
N ALA A 181 5.53 6.06 6.45
CA ALA A 181 5.14 7.45 6.21
C ALA A 181 6.34 8.40 6.07
N GLU A 182 7.36 8.24 6.92
CA GLU A 182 8.48 9.20 7.03
C GLU A 182 9.72 8.78 6.25
N LEU A 183 9.98 7.47 6.13
CA LEU A 183 11.20 6.94 5.51
C LEU A 183 10.95 6.12 4.23
N ASP A 184 9.68 5.95 3.85
CA ASP A 184 9.31 5.15 2.66
C ASP A 184 9.91 3.73 2.71
N ILE A 185 9.84 3.10 3.89
CA ILE A 185 10.29 1.73 4.13
C ILE A 185 9.06 0.88 4.40
N VAL A 186 8.90 -0.25 3.71
CA VAL A 186 7.76 -1.17 3.95
C VAL A 186 8.00 -1.96 5.24
N PRO A 187 7.28 -1.70 6.34
CA PRO A 187 7.41 -2.48 7.57
C PRO A 187 6.76 -3.85 7.38
N VAL A 188 7.45 -4.93 7.75
CA VAL A 188 6.92 -6.31 7.67
C VAL A 188 7.06 -6.96 9.02
N VAL A 189 5.93 -7.18 9.69
CA VAL A 189 5.88 -7.85 10.99
C VAL A 189 6.04 -9.34 10.79
N ILE A 190 7.05 -9.91 11.45
CA ILE A 190 7.26 -11.36 11.44
C ILE A 190 6.52 -11.96 12.64
N PRO A 191 5.60 -12.92 12.43
CA PRO A 191 4.91 -13.58 13.52
C PRO A 191 5.85 -14.44 14.37
N ASP A 192 5.46 -14.67 15.62
CA ASP A 192 6.15 -15.59 16.53
C ASP A 192 6.31 -17.00 15.93
N SER A 193 5.26 -17.53 15.29
CA SER A 193 5.29 -18.84 14.61
C SER A 193 6.33 -18.96 13.51
N GLU A 194 6.86 -17.84 13.03
CA GLU A 194 7.90 -17.76 12.01
C GLU A 194 9.21 -17.25 12.58
N GLY A 195 9.37 -17.22 13.91
CA GLY A 195 10.56 -16.76 14.62
C GLY A 195 10.72 -15.25 14.62
N GLY A 196 9.62 -14.52 14.75
CA GLY A 196 9.60 -13.06 14.91
C GLY A 196 9.57 -12.58 16.35
N SER A 197 10.00 -13.43 17.30
CA SER A 197 10.02 -13.13 18.73
C SER A 197 11.32 -13.59 19.38
N LEU A 198 11.80 -12.81 20.35
CA LEU A 198 12.94 -13.19 21.18
C LEU A 198 12.60 -14.37 22.07
N LEU A 199 11.34 -14.47 22.54
CA LEU A 199 10.90 -15.53 23.43
C LEU A 199 10.99 -16.90 22.73
N SER A 200 10.41 -17.04 21.53
CA SER A 200 10.51 -18.29 20.77
C SER A 200 11.94 -18.56 20.31
N GLY A 201 12.66 -17.52 19.87
CA GLY A 201 14.07 -17.66 19.51
C GLY A 201 14.93 -18.23 20.65
N ARG A 202 14.69 -17.79 21.89
CA ARG A 202 15.41 -18.27 23.08
C ARG A 202 15.06 -19.67 23.54
N THR A 203 13.98 -20.25 23.04
CA THR A 203 13.72 -21.68 23.24
C THR A 203 14.70 -22.56 22.45
N VAL A 204 15.25 -22.03 21.35
CA VAL A 204 16.26 -22.69 20.51
C VAL A 204 17.67 -22.31 20.95
N ASP A 205 17.92 -21.01 21.15
CA ASP A 205 19.20 -20.49 21.64
C ASP A 205 18.99 -19.54 22.83
N PRO A 206 19.23 -19.98 24.08
CA PRO A 206 19.05 -19.17 25.27
C PRO A 206 19.88 -17.87 25.30
N THR A 207 20.90 -17.75 24.45
CA THR A 207 21.79 -16.58 24.38
C THR A 207 21.37 -15.55 23.33
N LEU A 208 20.33 -15.84 22.53
CA LEU A 208 19.85 -14.99 21.45
C LEU A 208 19.62 -13.54 21.91
N GLY A 209 20.38 -12.64 21.29
CA GLY A 209 20.32 -11.20 21.49
C GLY A 209 19.39 -10.48 20.51
N VAL A 210 19.25 -9.18 20.71
CA VAL A 210 18.46 -8.31 19.82
C VAL A 210 19.11 -8.15 18.44
N ASP A 211 20.43 -8.21 18.36
CA ASP A 211 21.24 -8.21 17.14
C ASP A 211 20.97 -9.43 16.26
N GLU A 212 21.06 -10.63 16.82
CA GLU A 212 20.86 -11.88 16.06
C GLU A 212 19.41 -12.02 15.57
N LEU A 213 18.43 -11.62 16.39
CA LEU A 213 17.04 -11.60 15.93
C LEU A 213 16.82 -10.53 14.87
N ALA A 214 17.37 -9.32 15.01
CA ALA A 214 17.29 -8.26 13.99
C ALA A 214 17.86 -8.75 12.65
N ASP A 215 19.00 -9.43 12.66
CA ASP A 215 19.58 -10.04 11.47
C ASP A 215 18.63 -11.07 10.82
N SER A 216 18.04 -11.96 11.62
CA SER A 216 17.04 -12.93 11.16
C SER A 216 15.79 -12.26 10.54
N LEU A 217 15.29 -11.18 11.17
CA LEU A 217 14.16 -10.41 10.68
C LEU A 217 14.44 -9.74 9.34
N SER A 218 15.66 -9.21 9.14
CA SER A 218 16.06 -8.58 7.87
C SER A 218 15.99 -9.55 6.69
N ARG A 219 16.48 -10.79 6.89
CA ARG A 219 16.43 -11.86 5.88
C ARG A 219 15.00 -12.33 5.59
N LYS A 220 14.17 -12.45 6.63
CA LYS A 220 12.76 -12.83 6.47
C LYS A 220 11.99 -11.75 5.72
N CYS A 221 12.23 -10.47 6.03
CA CYS A 221 11.64 -9.34 5.32
C CYS A 221 11.95 -9.39 3.82
N LEU A 222 13.22 -9.60 3.45
CA LEU A 222 13.68 -9.74 2.07
C LEU A 222 12.89 -10.79 1.27
N SER A 223 12.50 -11.90 1.91
CA SER A 223 11.77 -12.99 1.24
C SER A 223 10.39 -12.57 0.66
N PHE A 224 9.82 -11.47 1.17
CA PHE A 224 8.55 -10.92 0.68
C PHE A 224 8.70 -10.03 -0.55
N PHE A 225 9.91 -9.76 -1.01
CA PHE A 225 10.18 -8.90 -2.16
C PHE A 225 10.45 -9.72 -3.43
N GLY A 226 9.97 -9.18 -4.56
CA GLY A 226 10.14 -9.73 -5.90
C GLY A 226 11.49 -9.35 -6.53
N PRO A 227 11.79 -9.89 -7.73
CA PRO A 227 13.01 -9.55 -8.47
C PRO A 227 13.10 -8.08 -8.90
N ASN A 228 11.99 -7.34 -8.87
CA ASN A 228 11.94 -5.90 -9.15
C ASN A 228 11.95 -5.07 -7.86
N SER A 229 12.43 -5.63 -6.74
CA SER A 229 12.51 -4.96 -5.45
C SER A 229 11.17 -4.40 -4.91
N GLN A 230 10.05 -4.97 -5.35
CA GLN A 230 8.70 -4.61 -4.89
C GLN A 230 8.10 -5.73 -4.02
N PRO A 231 7.27 -5.41 -3.01
CA PRO A 231 6.53 -6.41 -2.25
C PRO A 231 5.70 -7.30 -3.18
N ARG A 232 5.74 -8.62 -2.94
CA ARG A 232 4.99 -9.60 -3.73
C ARG A 232 3.51 -9.51 -3.40
N VAL A 233 2.68 -9.54 -4.44
CA VAL A 233 1.24 -9.75 -4.27
C VAL A 233 1.02 -11.20 -3.85
N GLN A 234 0.41 -11.39 -2.67
CA GLN A 234 0.14 -12.69 -2.09
C GLN A 234 -1.31 -13.09 -2.36
N VAL A 235 -1.48 -14.32 -2.85
CA VAL A 235 -2.78 -14.94 -3.11
C VAL A 235 -2.69 -16.36 -2.60
N ASP A 236 -3.57 -16.73 -1.67
CA ASP A 236 -3.53 -18.04 -1.05
C ASP A 236 -4.03 -19.14 -2.01
N PHE A 237 -3.98 -20.40 -1.56
CA PHE A 237 -4.40 -21.56 -2.36
C PHE A 237 -5.88 -21.54 -2.79
N THR A 238 -6.72 -20.77 -2.08
CA THR A 238 -8.15 -20.62 -2.34
C THR A 238 -8.47 -19.39 -3.20
N ASN A 239 -7.42 -18.70 -3.63
CA ASN A 239 -7.42 -17.43 -4.32
C ASN A 239 -8.00 -16.26 -3.50
N LYS A 240 -7.87 -16.31 -2.17
CA LYS A 240 -8.03 -15.14 -1.32
C LYS A 240 -6.81 -14.26 -1.49
N VAL A 241 -7.02 -12.97 -1.71
CA VAL A 241 -5.95 -11.97 -1.73
C VAL A 241 -5.52 -11.69 -0.30
N GLU A 242 -4.24 -11.90 -0.03
CA GLU A 242 -3.60 -11.64 1.25
C GLU A 242 -3.11 -10.19 1.27
N VAL A 243 -4.06 -9.26 1.39
CA VAL A 243 -3.81 -7.81 1.44
C VAL A 243 -2.75 -7.50 2.50
N ASP A 244 -1.81 -6.64 2.13
CA ASP A 244 -0.67 -6.24 2.97
C ASP A 244 0.14 -7.43 3.50
N LEU A 245 0.44 -8.39 2.62
CA LEU A 245 1.15 -9.63 2.99
C LEU A 245 0.43 -10.38 4.12
N ALA A 246 -0.88 -10.55 4.01
CA ALA A 246 -1.74 -11.07 5.08
C ALA A 246 -1.65 -10.24 6.39
N SER A 247 -1.79 -8.92 6.26
CA SER A 247 -1.72 -7.95 7.38
C SER A 247 -0.36 -7.86 8.09
N ARG A 248 0.70 -8.46 7.53
CA ARG A 248 2.08 -8.30 8.04
C ARG A 248 2.66 -6.94 7.71
N ALA A 249 2.30 -6.39 6.55
CA ALA A 249 2.74 -5.08 6.14
C ALA A 249 1.88 -4.00 6.81
N GLN A 250 2.33 -3.48 7.95
CA GLN A 250 1.60 -2.47 8.72
C GLN A 250 1.91 -1.06 8.23
N LEU A 251 1.39 -0.73 7.05
CA LEU A 251 1.66 0.57 6.39
C LEU A 251 1.04 1.75 7.13
N THR A 252 -0.09 1.56 7.79
CA THR A 252 -0.87 2.64 8.40
C THR A 252 -1.41 2.27 9.77
N ALA A 253 -1.65 3.28 10.60
CA ALA A 253 -2.31 3.17 11.88
C ALA A 253 -3.72 3.78 11.83
N LEU A 254 -4.62 3.29 12.68
CA LEU A 254 -6.01 3.77 12.75
C LEU A 254 -6.10 5.27 13.04
N ALA A 255 -5.21 5.78 13.90
CA ALA A 255 -5.13 7.20 14.25
C ALA A 255 -4.84 8.10 13.03
N GLN A 256 -4.07 7.64 12.04
CA GLN A 256 -3.81 8.42 10.81
C GLN A 256 -5.09 8.58 9.98
N TYR A 257 -5.91 7.54 9.89
CA TYR A 257 -7.22 7.65 9.22
C TYR A 257 -8.16 8.59 9.97
N GLU A 258 -8.21 8.52 11.30
CA GLU A 258 -9.02 9.44 12.12
C GLU A 258 -8.63 10.91 11.89
N GLN A 259 -7.33 11.20 11.87
CA GLN A 259 -6.80 12.56 11.72
C GLN A 259 -6.93 13.12 10.30
N SER A 260 -7.05 12.26 9.28
CA SER A 260 -7.14 12.69 7.87
C SER A 260 -8.56 13.05 7.42
N VAL A 261 -9.58 12.84 8.27
CA VAL A 261 -10.97 13.13 7.93
C VAL A 261 -11.63 13.98 9.03
N ASN A 262 -12.79 14.57 8.71
CA ASN A 262 -13.58 15.25 9.73
C ASN A 262 -14.21 14.25 10.73
N SER A 263 -14.56 14.74 11.91
CA SER A 263 -15.10 13.92 13.00
C SER A 263 -16.42 13.24 12.67
N SER A 264 -17.27 13.82 11.81
CA SER A 264 -18.57 13.23 11.44
C SER A 264 -18.40 12.03 10.52
N SER A 265 -17.51 12.11 9.53
CA SER A 265 -17.12 10.99 8.66
C SER A 265 -16.50 9.86 9.48
N TRP A 266 -15.58 10.19 10.39
CA TRP A 266 -14.98 9.20 11.28
C TRP A 266 -16.01 8.51 12.16
N SER A 267 -16.85 9.29 12.84
CA SER A 267 -17.91 8.76 13.71
C SER A 267 -18.88 7.85 12.96
N ALA A 268 -19.23 8.19 11.71
CA ALA A 268 -20.07 7.35 10.87
C ALA A 268 -19.37 6.02 10.52
N ALA A 269 -18.10 6.07 10.10
CA ALA A 269 -17.31 4.88 9.77
C ALA A 269 -17.17 3.95 10.99
N VAL A 270 -16.85 4.51 12.16
CA VAL A 270 -16.74 3.76 13.43
C VAL A 270 -18.09 3.16 13.84
N LYS A 271 -19.18 3.92 13.74
CA LYS A 271 -20.53 3.43 14.08
C LYS A 271 -20.91 2.18 13.26
N TYR A 272 -20.76 2.25 11.93
CA TYR A 272 -21.14 1.13 11.07
C TYR A 272 -20.17 -0.05 11.19
N SER A 273 -18.86 0.20 11.31
CA SER A 273 -17.88 -0.88 11.49
C SER A 273 -18.07 -1.61 12.82
N GLN A 274 -18.35 -0.89 13.91
CA GLN A 274 -18.71 -1.48 15.21
C GLN A 274 -19.96 -2.35 15.11
N ALA A 275 -21.02 -1.87 14.44
CA ALA A 275 -22.23 -2.66 14.24
C ALA A 275 -21.97 -3.96 13.47
N LEU A 276 -21.16 -3.90 12.40
CA LEU A 276 -20.75 -5.09 11.63
C LEU A 276 -19.94 -6.07 12.48
N LYS A 277 -18.97 -5.57 13.24
CA LYS A 277 -18.11 -6.37 14.14
C LYS A 277 -18.91 -7.05 15.24
N GLN A 278 -19.75 -6.30 15.95
CA GLN A 278 -20.58 -6.82 17.06
C GLN A 278 -21.59 -7.87 16.60
N SER A 279 -22.11 -7.72 15.37
CA SER A 279 -23.02 -8.71 14.77
C SER A 279 -22.30 -9.84 14.03
N GLY A 280 -20.97 -9.88 14.08
CA GLY A 280 -20.14 -10.92 13.48
C GLY A 280 -20.29 -11.03 11.96
N LYS A 281 -20.60 -9.90 11.29
CA LYS A 281 -20.91 -9.89 9.86
C LYS A 281 -19.66 -10.06 9.01
N LYS A 282 -19.75 -10.98 8.06
CA LYS A 282 -18.68 -11.29 7.11
C LYS A 282 -18.98 -10.73 5.73
N MET A 283 -17.96 -10.19 5.07
CA MET A 283 -18.08 -9.63 3.73
C MET A 283 -17.01 -10.19 2.80
N ALA A 284 -17.36 -10.41 1.54
CA ALA A 284 -16.41 -10.82 0.51
C ALA A 284 -16.53 -9.97 -0.75
N PHE A 285 -15.41 -9.42 -1.19
CA PHE A 285 -15.24 -8.79 -2.49
C PHE A 285 -14.71 -9.79 -3.51
N PHE A 286 -15.21 -9.72 -4.74
CA PHE A 286 -14.76 -10.51 -5.88
C PHE A 286 -14.37 -9.58 -7.02
N SER A 287 -13.14 -9.69 -7.51
CA SER A 287 -12.67 -8.94 -8.69
C SER A 287 -11.78 -9.82 -9.58
N ALA A 288 -11.49 -9.37 -10.80
CA ALA A 288 -10.76 -10.18 -11.78
C ALA A 288 -9.24 -10.30 -11.53
N THR A 289 -8.64 -9.40 -10.76
CA THR A 289 -7.18 -9.37 -10.55
C THR A 289 -6.81 -8.80 -9.18
N PRO A 290 -5.80 -9.36 -8.49
CA PRO A 290 -5.31 -8.86 -7.21
C PRO A 290 -4.34 -7.66 -7.36
N GLN A 291 -3.91 -7.39 -8.60
CA GLN A 291 -2.92 -6.37 -8.92
C GLN A 291 -3.27 -5.66 -10.22
N GLY A 292 -3.00 -4.35 -10.26
CA GLY A 292 -3.16 -3.52 -11.46
C GLY A 292 -4.58 -3.00 -11.68
N GLY A 293 -4.67 -1.76 -12.18
CA GLY A 293 -5.94 -1.05 -12.39
C GLY A 293 -6.48 -0.37 -11.11
N GLY A 294 -7.47 0.51 -11.28
CA GLY A 294 -8.04 1.29 -10.17
C GLY A 294 -8.75 0.46 -9.11
N VAL A 295 -9.40 -0.65 -9.50
CA VAL A 295 -10.13 -1.51 -8.56
C VAL A 295 -9.20 -2.18 -7.55
N ALA A 296 -8.07 -2.75 -7.99
CA ALA A 296 -7.13 -3.40 -7.09
C ALA A 296 -6.56 -2.41 -6.05
N LEU A 297 -6.20 -1.19 -6.48
CA LEU A 297 -5.74 -0.12 -5.59
C LEU A 297 -6.79 0.20 -4.51
N MET A 298 -8.04 0.41 -4.92
CA MET A 298 -9.14 0.66 -3.99
C MET A 298 -9.38 -0.50 -3.01
N ARG A 299 -9.19 -1.74 -3.45
CA ARG A 299 -9.44 -2.93 -2.62
C ARG A 299 -8.33 -3.16 -1.60
N HIS A 300 -7.07 -2.98 -1.96
CA HIS A 300 -5.97 -3.01 -0.98
C HIS A 300 -6.24 -2.00 0.16
N ALA A 301 -6.56 -0.75 -0.19
CA ALA A 301 -6.88 0.29 0.78
C ALA A 301 -8.10 -0.03 1.66
N LEU A 302 -9.23 -0.39 1.04
CA LEU A 302 -10.47 -0.64 1.78
C LEU A 302 -10.34 -1.84 2.72
N ILE A 303 -9.73 -2.93 2.25
CA ILE A 303 -9.55 -4.14 3.06
C ILE A 303 -8.60 -3.87 4.23
N ARG A 304 -7.49 -3.15 4.01
CA ARG A 304 -6.60 -2.68 5.08
C ARG A 304 -7.37 -1.91 6.16
N PHE A 305 -8.17 -0.93 5.74
CA PHE A 305 -8.97 -0.13 6.66
C PHE A 305 -9.99 -0.96 7.43
N CYS A 306 -10.68 -1.90 6.77
CA CYS A 306 -11.58 -2.84 7.42
C CYS A 306 -10.87 -3.72 8.45
N HIS A 307 -9.66 -4.21 8.14
CA HIS A 307 -8.86 -5.02 9.07
C HIS A 307 -8.44 -4.22 10.31
N LEU A 308 -8.01 -2.97 10.14
CA LEU A 308 -7.69 -2.07 11.26
C LEU A 308 -8.91 -1.82 12.18
N LEU A 309 -10.11 -1.76 11.61
CA LEU A 309 -11.36 -1.64 12.36
C LEU A 309 -11.86 -2.98 12.95
N GLY A 310 -11.21 -4.10 12.60
CA GLY A 310 -11.60 -5.45 13.02
C GLY A 310 -12.90 -5.94 12.37
N VAL A 311 -13.22 -5.47 11.16
CA VAL A 311 -14.35 -5.95 10.35
C VAL A 311 -13.89 -7.15 9.51
N ASP A 312 -14.66 -8.24 9.53
CA ASP A 312 -14.38 -9.44 8.74
C ASP A 312 -14.71 -9.18 7.25
N CYS A 313 -13.69 -8.71 6.54
CA CYS A 313 -13.77 -8.34 5.15
C CYS A 313 -12.65 -9.03 4.37
N THR A 314 -13.03 -9.76 3.33
CA THR A 314 -12.10 -10.56 2.52
C THR A 314 -12.22 -10.20 1.05
N TRP A 315 -11.17 -10.47 0.29
CA TRP A 315 -11.13 -10.22 -1.15
C TRP A 315 -10.62 -11.46 -1.87
N TRP A 316 -11.29 -11.82 -2.96
CA TRP A 316 -11.09 -13.04 -3.71
C TRP A 316 -10.98 -12.74 -5.20
N VAL A 317 -10.07 -13.45 -5.86
CA VAL A 317 -9.80 -13.30 -7.29
C VAL A 317 -9.78 -14.66 -7.95
N PRO A 318 -10.25 -14.82 -9.20
CA PRO A 318 -10.22 -16.12 -9.87
C PRO A 318 -8.78 -16.50 -10.24
N LYS A 319 -8.55 -17.80 -10.45
CA LYS A 319 -7.29 -18.26 -11.02
C LYS A 319 -7.10 -17.63 -12.41
N PRO A 320 -5.92 -17.02 -12.70
CA PRO A 320 -5.66 -16.37 -13.96
C PRO A 320 -5.86 -17.31 -15.16
N LYS A 321 -6.58 -16.83 -16.18
CA LYS A 321 -6.80 -17.55 -17.44
C LYS A 321 -6.63 -16.59 -18.62
N PRO A 322 -5.45 -16.55 -19.29
CA PRO A 322 -5.12 -15.53 -20.28
C PRO A 322 -6.08 -15.41 -21.47
N GLU A 323 -6.73 -16.51 -21.87
CA GLU A 323 -7.78 -16.49 -22.90
C GLU A 323 -9.03 -15.72 -22.44
N VAL A 324 -9.48 -15.92 -21.20
CA VAL A 324 -10.64 -15.21 -20.64
C VAL A 324 -10.31 -13.72 -20.48
N PHE A 325 -9.11 -13.40 -20.00
CA PHE A 325 -8.67 -12.01 -19.85
C PHE A 325 -8.78 -11.24 -21.18
N ARG A 326 -8.34 -11.84 -22.29
CA ARG A 326 -8.47 -11.25 -23.64
C ARG A 326 -9.92 -10.94 -24.00
N VAL A 327 -10.83 -11.90 -23.79
CA VAL A 327 -12.26 -11.73 -24.06
C VAL A 327 -12.86 -10.62 -23.18
N THR A 328 -12.57 -10.63 -21.88
CA THR A 328 -13.09 -9.61 -20.95
C THR A 328 -12.56 -8.21 -21.26
N LYS A 329 -11.33 -8.09 -21.76
CA LYS A 329 -10.76 -6.82 -22.23
C LYS A 329 -11.45 -6.31 -23.49
N THR A 330 -11.71 -7.18 -24.46
CA THR A 330 -12.51 -6.85 -25.64
C THR A 330 -13.92 -6.37 -25.24
N ASN A 331 -14.58 -7.08 -24.31
CA ASN A 331 -15.90 -6.69 -23.82
C ASN A 331 -15.89 -5.31 -23.13
N HIS A 332 -14.86 -5.03 -22.32
CA HIS A 332 -14.67 -3.73 -21.71
C HIS A 332 -14.54 -2.62 -22.76
N ASN A 333 -13.77 -2.85 -23.83
CA ASN A 333 -13.61 -1.90 -24.93
C ASN A 333 -14.91 -1.71 -25.73
N ILE A 334 -15.69 -2.79 -25.92
CA ILE A 334 -17.01 -2.73 -26.56
C ILE A 334 -17.98 -1.86 -25.73
N LEU A 335 -18.05 -2.08 -24.41
CA LEU A 335 -18.95 -1.31 -23.52
C LEU A 335 -18.58 0.18 -23.44
N GLN A 336 -17.31 0.51 -23.66
CA GLN A 336 -16.81 1.89 -23.73
C GLN A 336 -16.95 2.54 -25.11
N GLY A 337 -17.29 1.75 -26.14
CA GLY A 337 -17.40 2.24 -27.52
C GLY A 337 -16.05 2.47 -28.21
N VAL A 338 -14.98 1.80 -27.78
CA VAL A 338 -13.62 1.93 -28.35
C VAL A 338 -13.13 0.66 -29.05
N ALA A 339 -13.97 -0.38 -29.12
CA ALA A 339 -13.67 -1.59 -29.87
C ALA A 339 -13.85 -1.43 -31.38
N ALA A 340 -13.22 -2.31 -32.16
CA ALA A 340 -13.37 -2.31 -33.61
C ALA A 340 -14.84 -2.63 -34.01
N PRO A 341 -15.36 -2.06 -35.11
CA PRO A 341 -16.79 -2.15 -35.45
C PRO A 341 -17.33 -3.58 -35.64
N GLY A 342 -16.48 -4.55 -35.97
CA GLY A 342 -16.84 -5.96 -36.15
C GLY A 342 -16.70 -6.83 -34.90
N GLU A 343 -16.11 -6.33 -33.81
CA GLU A 343 -15.94 -7.12 -32.59
C GLU A 343 -17.28 -7.34 -31.90
N ARG A 344 -17.61 -8.60 -31.61
CA ARG A 344 -18.83 -9.03 -30.94
C ARG A 344 -18.50 -10.09 -29.89
N LEU A 345 -19.35 -10.16 -28.86
CA LEU A 345 -19.31 -11.21 -27.86
C LEU A 345 -20.13 -12.41 -28.33
N THR A 346 -19.44 -13.44 -28.85
CA THR A 346 -20.05 -14.68 -29.33
C THR A 346 -20.52 -15.58 -28.18
N GLU A 347 -21.46 -16.48 -28.43
CA GLU A 347 -21.95 -17.45 -27.45
C GLU A 347 -20.82 -18.35 -26.89
N GLU A 348 -19.89 -18.78 -27.74
CA GLU A 348 -18.70 -19.54 -27.31
C GLU A 348 -17.86 -18.77 -26.29
N ARG A 349 -17.67 -17.46 -26.51
CA ARG A 349 -16.92 -16.57 -25.60
C ARG A 349 -17.70 -16.30 -24.31
N GLN A 350 -19.03 -16.21 -24.39
CA GLN A 350 -19.91 -16.12 -23.22
C GLN A 350 -19.77 -17.37 -22.35
N GLN A 351 -19.87 -18.56 -22.95
CA GLN A 351 -19.74 -19.84 -22.25
C GLN A 351 -18.34 -19.99 -21.65
N LEU A 352 -17.29 -19.60 -22.37
CA LEU A 352 -15.92 -19.61 -21.86
C LEU A 352 -15.76 -18.80 -20.57
N ILE A 353 -16.35 -17.59 -20.51
CA ILE A 353 -16.33 -16.77 -19.29
C ILE A 353 -17.14 -17.43 -18.18
N LYS A 354 -18.35 -17.91 -18.49
CA LYS A 354 -19.24 -18.57 -17.51
C LYS A 354 -18.57 -19.80 -16.90
N ASP A 355 -18.05 -20.70 -17.73
CA ASP A 355 -17.35 -21.92 -17.28
C ASP A 355 -16.15 -21.60 -16.39
N TRP A 356 -15.38 -20.57 -16.73
CA TRP A 356 -14.26 -20.14 -15.91
C TRP A 356 -14.71 -19.65 -14.53
N ILE A 357 -15.78 -18.85 -14.44
CA ILE A 357 -16.31 -18.36 -13.16
C ILE A 357 -16.84 -19.53 -12.32
N PHE A 358 -17.69 -20.38 -12.91
CA PHE A 358 -18.26 -21.54 -12.22
C PHE A 358 -17.18 -22.54 -11.78
N SER A 359 -16.17 -22.80 -12.60
CA SER A 359 -15.06 -23.68 -12.23
C SER A 359 -14.29 -23.17 -11.02
N ASN A 360 -13.99 -21.87 -10.96
CA ASN A 360 -13.34 -21.26 -9.80
C ASN A 360 -14.24 -21.32 -8.55
N ALA A 361 -15.51 -20.94 -8.69
CA ALA A 361 -16.45 -20.91 -7.59
C ALA A 361 -16.73 -22.30 -7.00
N ASN A 362 -16.98 -23.29 -7.85
CA ASN A 362 -17.24 -24.68 -7.44
C ASN A 362 -16.02 -25.31 -6.76
N ARG A 363 -14.81 -24.97 -7.23
CA ARG A 363 -13.58 -25.55 -6.69
C ARG A 363 -13.13 -24.92 -5.38
N TYR A 364 -13.27 -23.60 -5.23
CA TYR A 364 -12.63 -22.86 -4.13
C TYR A 364 -13.61 -22.14 -3.21
N TRP A 365 -14.75 -21.65 -3.71
CA TRP A 365 -15.54 -20.64 -3.00
C TRP A 365 -16.87 -21.12 -2.44
N THR A 366 -17.47 -22.15 -3.03
CA THR A 366 -18.78 -22.71 -2.61
C THR A 366 -18.66 -23.88 -1.63
N ARG A 367 -17.44 -24.40 -1.42
CA ARG A 367 -17.15 -25.42 -0.40
C ARG A 367 -17.54 -24.95 1.00
N PRO A 368 -17.84 -25.84 1.96
CA PRO A 368 -18.09 -25.44 3.35
C PRO A 368 -16.99 -24.52 3.90
N GLY A 369 -17.39 -23.43 4.54
CA GLY A 369 -16.49 -22.36 5.02
C GLY A 369 -15.93 -21.44 3.94
N GLY A 370 -16.19 -21.69 2.65
CA GLY A 370 -15.84 -20.80 1.54
C GLY A 370 -16.77 -19.59 1.48
N PRO A 371 -16.33 -18.47 0.87
CA PRO A 371 -17.06 -17.21 0.90
C PRO A 371 -18.45 -17.27 0.23
N LEU A 372 -18.62 -18.10 -0.81
CA LEU A 372 -19.89 -18.24 -1.54
C LEU A 372 -20.79 -19.36 -1.03
N ALA A 373 -20.34 -20.17 -0.07
CA ALA A 373 -21.19 -21.17 0.58
C ALA A 373 -22.46 -20.53 1.19
N PRO A 374 -23.49 -21.33 1.50
CA PRO A 374 -24.62 -20.85 2.30
C PRO A 374 -24.12 -20.28 3.64
N ARG A 375 -24.78 -19.23 4.18
CA ARG A 375 -24.40 -18.66 5.49
C ARG A 375 -24.45 -19.69 6.62
N SER A 376 -25.37 -20.65 6.54
CA SER A 376 -25.47 -21.79 7.47
C SER A 376 -24.26 -22.74 7.44
N GLN A 377 -23.42 -22.67 6.39
CA GLN A 377 -22.18 -23.44 6.24
C GLN A 377 -20.93 -22.56 6.31
N GLY A 378 -21.05 -21.36 6.89
CA GLY A 378 -19.92 -20.45 7.12
C GLY A 378 -19.60 -19.49 5.97
N GLY A 379 -20.41 -19.43 4.92
CA GLY A 379 -20.28 -18.41 3.87
C GLY A 379 -20.59 -17.00 4.38
N VAL A 380 -20.24 -15.99 3.58
CA VAL A 380 -20.32 -14.58 4.02
C VAL A 380 -21.74 -14.04 4.07
N ASP A 381 -21.96 -13.01 4.88
CA ASP A 381 -23.25 -12.31 5.00
C ASP A 381 -23.56 -11.40 3.82
N CYS A 382 -22.55 -10.83 3.17
CA CYS A 382 -22.71 -9.93 2.02
C CYS A 382 -21.61 -10.17 0.98
N VAL A 383 -22.01 -10.24 -0.29
CA VAL A 383 -21.11 -10.42 -1.43
C VAL A 383 -21.05 -9.13 -2.24
N PHE A 384 -19.84 -8.70 -2.60
CA PHE A 384 -19.58 -7.58 -3.50
C PHE A 384 -18.91 -8.12 -4.77
N VAL A 385 -19.50 -7.83 -5.93
CA VAL A 385 -18.95 -8.22 -7.24
C VAL A 385 -18.47 -6.95 -7.93
N ASP A 386 -17.16 -6.85 -8.14
CA ASP A 386 -16.55 -5.75 -8.86
C ASP A 386 -16.45 -6.04 -10.35
N ASP A 387 -16.95 -5.08 -11.11
CA ASP A 387 -16.87 -4.96 -12.56
C ASP A 387 -17.52 -6.10 -13.39
N PRO A 388 -17.75 -5.84 -14.69
CA PRO A 388 -18.27 -6.78 -15.68
C PRO A 388 -17.56 -8.09 -15.94
N GLN A 389 -16.38 -8.36 -15.37
CA GLN A 389 -15.60 -9.55 -15.77
C GLN A 389 -16.13 -10.84 -15.13
N MET A 390 -16.83 -10.73 -13.99
CA MET A 390 -17.36 -11.90 -13.25
C MET A 390 -18.85 -11.80 -12.86
N PRO A 391 -19.76 -11.50 -13.81
CA PRO A 391 -21.16 -11.25 -13.49
C PRO A 391 -21.88 -12.51 -12.95
N ALA A 392 -21.43 -13.71 -13.35
CA ALA A 392 -21.98 -14.98 -12.86
C ALA A 392 -21.81 -15.22 -11.35
N ILE A 393 -20.96 -14.46 -10.65
CA ILE A 393 -20.86 -14.55 -9.19
C ILE A 393 -22.20 -14.20 -8.52
N VAL A 394 -22.97 -13.29 -9.12
CA VAL A 394 -24.31 -12.93 -8.62
C VAL A 394 -25.25 -14.14 -8.67
N GLU A 395 -25.31 -14.80 -9.84
CA GLU A 395 -26.11 -16.02 -10.06
C GLU A 395 -25.71 -17.11 -9.04
N ILE A 396 -24.40 -17.38 -8.91
CA ILE A 396 -23.88 -18.39 -7.98
C ILE A 396 -24.22 -18.02 -6.52
N ALA A 397 -24.01 -16.77 -6.13
CA ALA A 397 -24.23 -16.33 -4.77
C ALA A 397 -25.71 -16.47 -4.35
N LYS A 398 -26.64 -16.11 -5.24
CA LYS A 398 -28.08 -16.25 -5.03
C LYS A 398 -28.54 -17.70 -5.10
N ALA A 399 -27.94 -18.54 -5.94
CA ALA A 399 -28.25 -19.97 -5.97
C ALA A 399 -27.86 -20.68 -4.65
N GLN A 400 -26.74 -20.29 -4.04
CA GLN A 400 -26.27 -20.85 -2.77
C GLN A 400 -27.06 -20.32 -1.56
N ASP A 401 -27.47 -19.04 -1.58
CA ASP A 401 -28.27 -18.42 -0.52
C ASP A 401 -29.15 -17.31 -1.13
N PRO A 402 -30.42 -17.60 -1.47
CA PRO A 402 -31.28 -16.66 -2.20
C PRO A 402 -31.53 -15.33 -1.47
N THR A 403 -31.44 -15.35 -0.14
CA THR A 403 -31.71 -14.18 0.72
C THR A 403 -30.45 -13.40 1.09
N ARG A 404 -29.27 -13.84 0.65
CA ARG A 404 -28.01 -13.12 0.88
C ARG A 404 -27.96 -11.84 0.03
N PRO A 405 -27.64 -10.68 0.63
CA PRO A 405 -27.33 -9.47 -0.12
C PRO A 405 -26.12 -9.65 -1.06
N VAL A 406 -26.29 -9.25 -2.32
CA VAL A 406 -25.26 -9.23 -3.35
C VAL A 406 -25.23 -7.85 -3.99
N VAL A 407 -24.12 -7.15 -3.80
CA VAL A 407 -23.86 -5.81 -4.33
C VAL A 407 -23.08 -5.96 -5.63
N PHE A 408 -23.60 -5.43 -6.74
CA PHE A 408 -22.84 -5.35 -7.99
C PHE A 408 -22.27 -3.93 -8.13
N ARG A 409 -20.94 -3.81 -8.22
CA ARG A 409 -20.24 -2.53 -8.30
C ARG A 409 -19.57 -2.39 -9.66
N SER A 410 -20.08 -1.49 -10.50
CA SER A 410 -19.49 -1.15 -11.80
C SER A 410 -18.55 0.05 -11.67
N HIS A 411 -17.27 -0.12 -12.01
CA HIS A 411 -16.27 0.96 -12.08
C HIS A 411 -16.01 1.41 -13.52
N ILE A 412 -16.61 0.75 -14.51
CA ILE A 412 -16.42 1.10 -15.91
C ILE A 412 -17.47 2.08 -16.41
N GLN A 413 -17.09 2.86 -17.42
CA GLN A 413 -18.04 3.59 -18.25
C GLN A 413 -18.78 2.60 -19.16
N ILE A 414 -20.07 2.43 -18.92
CA ILE A 414 -20.96 1.74 -19.86
C ILE A 414 -21.66 2.83 -20.67
N ARG A 415 -21.37 2.93 -21.96
CA ARG A 415 -22.02 3.91 -22.86
C ARG A 415 -23.52 3.59 -22.96
N SER A 416 -24.34 4.24 -22.14
CA SER A 416 -25.77 3.94 -22.05
C SER A 416 -26.50 4.19 -23.37
N ASP A 417 -26.05 5.18 -24.15
CA ASP A 417 -26.55 5.49 -25.49
C ASP A 417 -26.31 4.36 -26.49
N LEU A 418 -25.17 3.68 -26.41
CA LEU A 418 -24.85 2.52 -27.24
C LEU A 418 -25.57 1.27 -26.72
N ALA A 419 -25.51 1.02 -25.41
CA ALA A 419 -26.15 -0.14 -24.79
C ALA A 419 -27.69 -0.18 -24.99
N ALA A 420 -28.33 0.97 -25.17
CA ALA A 420 -29.76 1.08 -25.46
C ALA A 420 -30.13 0.77 -26.93
N GLN A 421 -29.16 0.69 -27.84
CA GLN A 421 -29.40 0.42 -29.26
C GLN A 421 -29.13 -1.07 -29.56
N PRO A 422 -30.18 -1.88 -29.82
CA PRO A 422 -30.07 -3.36 -29.92
C PRO A 422 -29.03 -3.86 -30.94
N GLU A 423 -28.84 -3.11 -32.02
CA GLU A 423 -27.94 -3.47 -33.13
C GLU A 423 -26.45 -3.29 -32.78
N THR A 424 -26.14 -2.61 -31.67
CA THR A 424 -24.76 -2.29 -31.32
C THR A 424 -24.06 -3.46 -30.63
N PRO A 425 -22.74 -3.61 -30.81
CA PRO A 425 -21.96 -4.56 -30.01
C PRO A 425 -22.09 -4.34 -28.50
N ALA A 426 -22.23 -3.08 -28.06
CA ALA A 426 -22.40 -2.72 -26.66
C ALA A 426 -23.68 -3.29 -26.06
N ALA A 427 -24.80 -3.23 -26.79
CA ALA A 427 -26.06 -3.83 -26.35
C ALA A 427 -25.95 -5.35 -26.18
N GLY A 428 -25.28 -6.05 -27.11
CA GLY A 428 -25.05 -7.49 -27.00
C GLY A 428 -24.27 -7.88 -25.75
N VAL A 429 -23.16 -7.17 -25.46
CA VAL A 429 -22.37 -7.41 -24.23
C VAL A 429 -23.17 -7.05 -22.98
N TRP A 430 -23.87 -5.91 -22.99
CA TRP A 430 -24.68 -5.47 -21.86
C TRP A 430 -25.81 -6.44 -21.55
N ASN A 431 -26.56 -6.91 -22.55
CA ASN A 431 -27.66 -7.84 -22.35
C ASN A 431 -27.19 -9.16 -21.73
N TRP A 432 -26.05 -9.70 -22.20
CA TRP A 432 -25.46 -10.89 -21.61
C TRP A 432 -24.97 -10.67 -20.17
N LEU A 433 -24.37 -9.51 -19.87
CA LEU A 433 -23.94 -9.17 -18.52
C LEU A 433 -25.13 -8.99 -17.59
N TRP A 434 -26.12 -8.21 -18.02
CA TRP A 434 -27.28 -7.85 -17.22
C TRP A 434 -28.16 -9.07 -16.95
N SER A 435 -28.25 -10.03 -17.87
CA SER A 435 -28.98 -11.29 -17.62
C SER A 435 -28.48 -12.05 -16.39
N GLN A 436 -27.22 -11.85 -15.99
CA GLN A 436 -26.61 -12.42 -14.80
C GLN A 436 -26.63 -11.43 -13.62
N ALA A 437 -26.25 -10.17 -13.86
CA ALA A 437 -26.11 -9.15 -12.82
C ALA A 437 -27.43 -8.58 -12.30
N GLN A 438 -28.55 -8.73 -13.03
CA GLN A 438 -29.88 -8.23 -12.64
C GLN A 438 -30.40 -8.79 -11.31
N HIS A 439 -29.83 -9.90 -10.83
CA HIS A 439 -30.19 -10.51 -9.55
C HIS A 439 -29.47 -9.89 -8.35
N ALA A 440 -28.59 -8.90 -8.57
CA ALA A 440 -27.98 -8.14 -7.49
C ALA A 440 -29.02 -7.26 -6.78
N ASP A 441 -28.84 -7.02 -5.48
CA ASP A 441 -29.78 -6.23 -4.68
C ASP A 441 -29.55 -4.72 -4.94
N PRO A 442 -28.33 -4.18 -4.72
CA PRO A 442 -27.96 -2.90 -5.30
C PRO A 442 -26.98 -3.04 -6.48
N PHE A 443 -27.18 -2.20 -7.49
CA PHE A 443 -26.24 -1.87 -8.54
C PHE A 443 -25.60 -0.51 -8.23
N ILE A 444 -24.30 -0.48 -7.99
CA ILE A 444 -23.58 0.74 -7.65
C ILE A 444 -22.69 1.17 -8.83
N SER A 445 -22.80 2.42 -9.27
CA SER A 445 -21.98 3.01 -10.34
C SER A 445 -21.22 4.25 -9.87
N HIS A 446 -20.25 4.73 -10.66
CA HIS A 446 -19.73 6.08 -10.51
C HIS A 446 -20.85 7.12 -10.66
N PRO A 447 -20.77 8.29 -10.00
CA PRO A 447 -21.82 9.32 -10.00
C PRO A 447 -21.93 10.06 -11.35
N VAL A 448 -22.13 9.30 -12.43
CA VAL A 448 -22.28 9.77 -13.80
C VAL A 448 -23.44 8.99 -14.42
N ALA A 449 -24.60 9.62 -14.53
CA ALA A 449 -25.83 8.97 -14.99
C ALA A 449 -25.71 8.35 -16.40
N ALA A 450 -24.89 8.96 -17.27
CA ALA A 450 -24.60 8.44 -18.60
C ALA A 450 -23.88 7.07 -18.60
N PHE A 451 -23.39 6.60 -17.46
CA PHE A 451 -22.73 5.29 -17.33
C PHE A 451 -23.68 4.16 -16.94
N VAL A 452 -24.98 4.47 -16.76
CA VAL A 452 -25.98 3.51 -16.28
C VAL A 452 -27.02 3.28 -17.37
N PRO A 453 -27.09 2.08 -17.96
CA PRO A 453 -28.16 1.72 -18.88
C PRO A 453 -29.55 1.77 -18.21
N SER A 454 -30.58 2.12 -18.98
CA SER A 454 -31.96 2.27 -18.48
C SER A 454 -32.59 0.99 -17.92
N ALA A 455 -32.03 -0.18 -18.25
CA ALA A 455 -32.47 -1.47 -17.71
C ALA A 455 -32.22 -1.61 -16.20
N VAL A 456 -31.31 -0.81 -15.62
CA VAL A 456 -31.05 -0.80 -14.18
C VAL A 456 -32.15 0.00 -13.48
N GLY A 457 -32.92 -0.67 -12.62
CA GLY A 457 -33.99 -0.03 -11.86
C GLY A 457 -33.47 1.03 -10.89
N GLN A 458 -34.17 2.18 -10.80
CA GLN A 458 -33.79 3.28 -9.91
C GLN A 458 -33.80 2.88 -8.43
N ALA A 459 -34.69 1.98 -8.02
CA ALA A 459 -34.78 1.51 -6.64
C ALA A 459 -33.56 0.70 -6.18
N SER A 460 -32.85 0.05 -7.11
CA SER A 460 -31.63 -0.71 -6.87
C SER A 460 -30.36 0.08 -7.17
N LEU A 461 -30.46 1.30 -7.73
CA LEU A 461 -29.30 2.07 -8.19
C LEU A 461 -28.70 2.93 -7.08
N GLY A 462 -27.40 2.77 -6.84
CA GLY A 462 -26.60 3.63 -5.99
C GLY A 462 -25.47 4.31 -6.75
N TYR A 463 -25.09 5.51 -6.30
CA TYR A 463 -23.92 6.21 -6.81
C TYR A 463 -22.85 6.32 -5.74
N MET A 464 -21.62 5.95 -6.10
CA MET A 464 -20.45 6.05 -5.23
C MET A 464 -19.22 6.40 -6.07
N PRO A 465 -18.44 7.44 -5.73
CA PRO A 465 -17.23 7.79 -6.47
C PRO A 465 -16.12 6.75 -6.28
N ALA A 466 -15.08 6.82 -7.12
CA ALA A 466 -13.82 6.16 -6.80
C ALA A 466 -13.21 6.84 -5.57
N THR A 467 -12.44 6.09 -4.79
CA THR A 467 -11.73 6.61 -3.61
C THR A 467 -10.25 6.30 -3.75
N THR A 468 -9.41 7.11 -3.12
CA THR A 468 -7.97 6.89 -3.02
C THR A 468 -7.56 6.89 -1.56
N ASP A 469 -6.47 6.21 -1.24
CA ASP A 469 -5.88 6.22 0.11
C ASP A 469 -4.70 7.17 0.14
N TRP A 470 -4.76 8.19 0.99
CA TRP A 470 -3.70 9.18 1.14
C TRP A 470 -2.40 8.60 1.70
N PHE A 471 -2.46 7.41 2.29
CA PHE A 471 -1.33 6.77 2.94
C PHE A 471 -0.78 5.57 2.17
N ASP A 472 -1.30 5.28 0.98
CA ASP A 472 -0.73 4.23 0.13
C ASP A 472 0.54 4.71 -0.60
N GLY A 473 1.19 3.80 -1.31
CA GLY A 473 2.45 4.10 -2.02
C GLY A 473 2.26 4.96 -3.26
N LEU A 474 1.02 5.29 -3.63
CA LEU A 474 0.70 6.11 -4.78
C LEU A 474 0.51 7.58 -4.38
N ASN A 475 -0.04 7.86 -3.19
CA ASN A 475 -0.47 9.20 -2.80
C ASN A 475 0.27 9.79 -1.61
N LYS A 476 0.95 8.98 -0.79
CA LYS A 476 1.68 9.51 0.36
C LYS A 476 2.77 10.49 -0.07
N GLU A 477 3.04 11.47 0.77
CA GLU A 477 4.16 12.37 0.54
C GLU A 477 5.49 11.62 0.62
N LEU A 478 6.44 12.03 -0.22
CA LEU A 478 7.79 11.51 -0.24
C LEU A 478 8.76 12.60 0.19
N SER A 479 9.78 12.22 0.95
CA SER A 479 10.88 13.11 1.25
C SER A 479 11.66 13.47 -0.03
N ASN A 480 12.43 14.56 0.00
CA ASN A 480 13.32 14.89 -1.12
C ASN A 480 14.34 13.77 -1.39
N PHE A 481 14.78 13.06 -0.35
CA PHE A 481 15.72 11.95 -0.46
C PHE A 481 15.10 10.77 -1.24
N ASP A 482 13.87 10.39 -0.92
CA ASP A 482 13.16 9.31 -1.62
C ASP A 482 12.74 9.73 -3.04
N THR A 483 12.32 10.97 -3.21
CA THR A 483 11.96 11.54 -4.51
C THR A 483 13.16 11.51 -5.47
N GLU A 484 14.35 11.88 -4.97
CA GLU A 484 15.60 11.79 -5.72
C GLU A 484 15.89 10.35 -6.19
N TYR A 485 15.72 9.36 -5.30
CA TYR A 485 15.88 7.95 -5.64
C TYR A 485 14.91 7.50 -6.75
N TYR A 486 13.62 7.78 -6.63
CA TYR A 486 12.65 7.35 -7.65
C TYR A 486 12.82 8.08 -8.98
N LEU A 487 13.26 9.34 -8.98
CA LEU A 487 13.60 10.06 -10.20
C LEU A 487 14.84 9.49 -10.88
N HIS A 488 15.83 9.05 -10.10
CA HIS A 488 16.97 8.30 -10.61
C HIS A 488 16.51 6.98 -11.25
N GLU A 489 15.70 6.19 -10.56
CA GLU A 489 15.17 4.93 -11.08
C GLU A 489 14.35 5.13 -12.35
N PHE A 490 13.49 6.14 -12.37
CA PHE A 490 12.72 6.52 -13.56
C PHE A 490 13.64 6.83 -14.75
N ASN A 491 14.66 7.66 -14.55
CA ASN A 491 15.62 8.01 -15.60
C ASN A 491 16.44 6.80 -16.06
N THR A 492 16.83 5.92 -15.16
CA THR A 492 17.47 4.64 -15.48
C THR A 492 16.57 3.77 -16.35
N GLN A 493 15.27 3.70 -16.06
CA GLN A 493 14.31 2.98 -16.91
C GLN A 493 14.12 3.65 -18.28
N CYS A 494 14.07 4.99 -18.35
CA CYS A 494 14.05 5.71 -19.62
C CYS A 494 15.27 5.35 -20.48
N LEU A 495 16.47 5.40 -19.91
CA LEU A 495 17.71 5.05 -20.63
C LEU A 495 17.69 3.59 -21.11
N ARG A 496 17.27 2.64 -20.26
CA ARG A 496 17.14 1.22 -20.62
C ARG A 496 16.17 1.02 -21.80
N GLN A 497 15.11 1.81 -21.86
CA GLN A 497 14.10 1.76 -22.93
C GLN A 497 14.41 2.69 -24.11
N ARG A 498 15.56 3.38 -24.10
CA ARG A 498 15.96 4.39 -25.10
C ARG A 498 14.95 5.54 -25.25
N MET A 499 14.36 5.95 -24.13
CA MET A 499 13.44 7.08 -24.00
C MET A 499 14.18 8.31 -23.45
N THR A 500 13.62 9.50 -23.69
CA THR A 500 14.12 10.75 -23.11
C THR A 500 14.02 10.72 -21.58
N THR A 501 15.11 11.12 -20.91
CA THR A 501 15.14 11.26 -19.45
C THR A 501 14.47 12.55 -19.01
N LEU A 502 13.94 12.55 -17.79
CA LEU A 502 13.42 13.74 -17.15
C LEU A 502 14.59 14.64 -16.70
N GLN A 503 14.59 15.89 -17.16
CA GLN A 503 15.59 16.92 -16.82
C GLN A 503 15.17 17.77 -15.62
N TYR A 504 14.38 17.20 -14.71
CA TYR A 504 13.98 17.86 -13.47
C TYR A 504 15.20 17.97 -12.53
N PRO A 505 15.44 19.13 -11.88
CA PRO A 505 14.57 20.30 -11.74
C PRO A 505 14.90 21.41 -12.74
N LYS A 506 15.89 21.22 -13.63
CA LYS A 506 16.33 22.23 -14.59
C LYS A 506 15.22 22.62 -15.58
N ARG A 507 14.29 21.70 -15.82
CA ARG A 507 13.13 21.92 -16.68
C ARG A 507 11.88 21.34 -16.02
N ASP A 508 10.82 22.12 -16.09
CA ASP A 508 9.49 21.68 -15.73
C ASP A 508 9.00 20.56 -16.66
N TYR A 509 8.03 19.79 -16.19
CA TYR A 509 7.47 18.68 -16.93
C TYR A 509 5.95 18.63 -16.80
N ILE A 510 5.33 18.02 -17.82
CA ILE A 510 3.92 17.66 -17.82
C ILE A 510 3.85 16.14 -17.76
N ILE A 511 3.05 15.61 -16.82
CA ILE A 511 2.89 14.18 -16.64
C ILE A 511 1.44 13.76 -16.87
N GLN A 512 1.27 12.69 -17.66
CA GLN A 512 0.00 11.99 -17.81
C GLN A 512 0.20 10.52 -17.44
N ILE A 513 -0.36 10.11 -16.31
CA ILE A 513 -0.31 8.72 -15.83
C ILE A 513 -1.57 8.00 -16.31
N ALA A 514 -1.43 7.17 -17.34
CA ALA A 514 -2.51 6.34 -17.85
C ALA A 514 -1.98 5.05 -18.49
N ARG A 515 -2.83 4.03 -18.57
CA ARG A 515 -2.53 2.82 -19.36
C ARG A 515 -2.44 3.18 -20.84
N PHE A 516 -1.54 2.54 -21.59
CA PHE A 516 -1.50 2.59 -23.06
C PHE A 516 -2.73 1.87 -23.62
N ASP A 517 -3.83 2.61 -23.67
CA ASP A 517 -5.12 2.17 -24.16
C ASP A 517 -5.67 3.24 -25.11
N PRO A 518 -6.28 2.86 -26.25
CA PRO A 518 -6.84 3.81 -27.20
C PRO A 518 -7.83 4.82 -26.57
N SER A 519 -8.51 4.42 -25.48
CA SER A 519 -9.43 5.30 -24.73
C SER A 519 -8.76 6.45 -23.98
N LYS A 520 -7.41 6.49 -23.90
CA LYS A 520 -6.65 7.45 -23.08
C LYS A 520 -5.93 8.54 -23.88
N ALA A 521 -6.35 8.75 -25.13
CA ALA A 521 -5.89 9.81 -26.01
C ALA A 521 -4.38 9.82 -26.32
N PHE A 522 -3.70 8.67 -26.18
CA PHE A 522 -2.36 8.51 -26.74
C PHE A 522 -2.47 8.30 -28.25
N GLN A 523 -2.05 9.28 -29.06
CA GLN A 523 -1.71 8.99 -30.45
C GLN A 523 -0.44 8.14 -30.46
N MET A 524 -0.57 6.85 -30.73
CA MET A 524 0.58 6.03 -31.13
C MET A 524 0.89 6.41 -32.58
N SER A 525 1.83 7.34 -32.77
CA SER A 525 2.40 7.67 -34.08
C SER A 525 3.33 6.59 -34.58
#